data_AF-M2X4Q4-F1
#
_entry.id   AF-M2X4Q4-F1
#
_cell.length_a   1.000
_cell.length_b   1.000
_cell.length_c   1.000
_cell.angle_alpha   90.00
_cell.angle_beta   90.00
_cell.angle_gamma   90.00
#
_symmetry.space_group_name_H-M   'P 1'
#
loop_
_entity.id
_entity.type
_entity.pdbx_description
1 polymer ?
#
loop_
_entity_poly.entity_id
_entity_poly.type
_entity_poly.pdbx_seq_one_letter_code
_entity_poly.pdbx_strand_id
1 'polypeptide(L)'
;MPGTSQGNAHPEPDTTNQPTIQAGAPAHPPRTPTTPHGDPEWDTLVAQATAAVDALHTLNTTTGQRGRSFSLPVPDGRHARIPIWSGRTTWLRQLRQALTTDTGREALRKNHISIDRLMAVAAAHAHYADSATGRGVTASRTTLAARAGVSVSTVNRARRVLRTLGAAHELVRGRILTHTEFMAAELHHGGPQHRAASVWALSSPAALVATTPRTPPRPHRSSRAHTRTLRYRARHAHPHTTTATGTASTRPQVRGRDTLSPGSSVQEPHLSSGSTHQRARARTHTPTRSQPRPISLQRAAATLVAAAPALAPHHHIGTICDVLTRAGIDTTRWSGRDIAHHLTRDTIARNWTWPTTADLHSPTGYLTWRLRHIDWTRPSPTEDAHTARQERLRERADRAAARHRRHQTIAGAEHRAAMLDQCRRALRAARSPRPTPPPRQTEPTGTRSAGIPTSDKPHAESGVD
;
A
#
# COMPACT_ATOMS: atom_id res chain seq x y z
N MET A 1 27.06 17.78 -54.74
CA MET A 1 25.67 17.65 -55.22
C MET A 1 24.78 17.35 -54.02
N PRO A 2 23.60 18.01 -53.96
CA PRO A 2 22.84 18.42 -52.78
C PRO A 2 21.86 17.31 -52.33
N GLY A 3 21.16 17.35 -51.21
CA GLY A 3 20.94 18.39 -50.21
C GLY A 3 20.14 17.78 -49.05
N THR A 4 20.43 18.26 -47.85
CA THR A 4 19.78 17.94 -46.58
C THR A 4 18.46 18.71 -46.47
N SER A 5 17.35 18.05 -46.12
CA SER A 5 16.10 18.73 -45.74
C SER A 5 15.96 18.72 -44.23
N GLN A 6 16.02 19.93 -43.68
CA GLN A 6 15.90 20.33 -42.27
C GLN A 6 14.46 20.14 -41.76
N GLY A 7 14.35 20.06 -40.43
CA GLY A 7 13.11 19.82 -39.71
C GLY A 7 12.13 21.00 -39.67
N ASN A 8 10.88 20.68 -39.37
CA ASN A 8 9.87 21.65 -38.96
C ASN A 8 9.92 21.86 -37.45
N ALA A 9 10.13 23.10 -37.03
CA ALA A 9 9.79 23.60 -35.71
C ALA A 9 8.41 24.29 -35.77
N HIS A 10 7.67 24.17 -34.67
CA HIS A 10 6.36 24.78 -34.42
C HIS A 10 6.44 26.34 -34.36
N PRO A 11 5.30 27.07 -34.30
CA PRO A 11 5.15 28.40 -34.87
C PRO A 11 5.36 29.51 -33.83
N GLU A 12 5.71 30.70 -34.29
CA GLU A 12 5.62 31.94 -33.51
C GLU A 12 4.55 32.85 -34.16
N PRO A 13 3.91 33.72 -33.37
CA PRO A 13 2.59 34.26 -33.66
C PRO A 13 2.61 35.53 -34.52
N ASP A 14 1.52 35.66 -35.28
CA ASP A 14 0.89 36.86 -35.84
C ASP A 14 1.66 38.19 -35.75
N THR A 15 2.20 38.62 -36.89
CA THR A 15 2.44 40.04 -37.17
C THR A 15 1.46 40.50 -38.24
N THR A 16 0.51 41.30 -37.78
CA THR A 16 -0.32 42.30 -38.49
C THR A 16 0.06 42.56 -39.95
N ASN A 17 -0.75 42.06 -40.88
CA ASN A 17 -0.79 42.53 -42.26
C ASN A 17 -1.97 43.51 -42.44
N GLN A 18 -1.67 44.74 -42.84
CA GLN A 18 -2.64 45.68 -43.38
C GLN A 18 -3.10 45.23 -44.79
N PRO A 19 -4.34 45.56 -45.21
CA PRO A 19 -4.89 45.09 -46.47
C PRO A 19 -4.51 46.03 -47.62
N THR A 20 -3.71 45.54 -48.57
CA THR A 20 -3.65 46.15 -49.91
C THR A 20 -4.74 45.50 -50.75
N ILE A 21 -5.80 46.27 -51.00
CA ILE A 21 -6.87 45.94 -51.92
C ILE A 21 -6.28 45.94 -53.34
N GLN A 22 -6.34 44.79 -54.03
CA GLN A 22 -6.18 44.74 -55.47
C GLN A 22 -7.26 43.84 -56.07
N ALA A 23 -8.03 44.44 -56.98
CA ALA A 23 -9.21 43.85 -57.59
C ALA A 23 -8.86 42.97 -58.79
N GLY A 24 -9.60 41.86 -58.94
CA GLY A 24 -9.98 41.31 -60.24
C GLY A 24 -9.25 40.04 -60.71
N ALA A 25 -9.81 38.86 -60.44
CA ALA A 25 -9.73 37.69 -61.32
C ALA A 25 -10.97 36.78 -61.09
N PRO A 26 -11.56 36.18 -62.14
CA PRO A 26 -12.84 35.47 -62.05
C PRO A 26 -12.71 34.14 -61.28
N ALA A 27 -13.74 33.85 -60.49
CA ALA A 27 -13.83 32.66 -59.65
C ALA A 27 -13.77 31.36 -60.47
N HIS A 28 -12.76 30.53 -60.22
CA HIS A 28 -12.80 29.12 -60.59
C HIS A 28 -13.89 28.40 -59.78
N PRO A 29 -14.65 27.45 -60.37
CA PRO A 29 -15.67 26.71 -59.64
C PRO A 29 -15.05 25.96 -58.46
N PRO A 30 -15.79 25.78 -57.35
CA PRO A 30 -15.25 25.11 -56.16
C PRO A 30 -14.85 23.69 -56.55
N ARG A 31 -13.54 23.44 -56.59
CA ARG A 31 -13.00 22.09 -56.54
C ARG A 31 -13.48 21.51 -55.22
N THR A 32 -14.52 20.69 -55.27
CA THR A 32 -14.80 19.73 -54.19
C THR A 32 -13.50 19.03 -53.86
N PRO A 33 -13.00 19.11 -52.62
CA PRO A 33 -11.83 18.35 -52.24
C PRO A 33 -12.20 16.88 -52.36
N THR A 34 -11.71 16.25 -53.43
CA THR A 34 -11.73 14.81 -53.59
C THR A 34 -11.08 14.24 -52.32
N THR A 35 -11.87 13.60 -51.47
CA THR A 35 -11.34 12.80 -50.35
C THR A 35 -10.26 11.89 -50.92
N PRO A 36 -9.02 11.94 -50.41
CA PRO A 36 -8.00 11.01 -50.86
C PRO A 36 -8.56 9.61 -50.57
N HIS A 37 -8.69 8.78 -51.60
CA HIS A 37 -8.90 7.34 -51.41
C HIS A 37 -7.82 6.90 -50.42
N GLY A 38 -8.23 6.51 -49.22
CA GLY A 38 -7.33 5.87 -48.26
C GLY A 38 -6.68 4.72 -48.98
N ASP A 39 -5.36 4.68 -48.98
CA ASP A 39 -4.62 3.59 -49.56
C ASP A 39 -5.07 2.31 -48.82
N PRO A 40 -5.74 1.35 -49.50
CA PRO A 40 -6.27 0.17 -48.84
C PRO A 40 -5.16 -0.68 -48.20
N GLU A 41 -3.92 -0.56 -48.70
CA GLU A 41 -2.74 -1.14 -48.09
C GLU A 41 -2.43 -0.45 -46.74
N TRP A 42 -2.49 0.88 -46.70
CA TRP A 42 -2.31 1.65 -45.47
C TRP A 42 -3.39 1.33 -44.43
N ASP A 43 -4.65 1.26 -44.83
CA ASP A 43 -5.75 0.89 -43.92
C ASP A 43 -5.56 -0.52 -43.37
N THR A 44 -5.08 -1.46 -44.18
CA THR A 44 -4.75 -2.82 -43.76
C THR A 44 -3.61 -2.83 -42.74
N LEU A 45 -2.55 -2.04 -42.97
CA LEU A 45 -1.42 -1.91 -42.05
C LEU A 45 -1.86 -1.30 -40.71
N VAL A 46 -2.69 -0.27 -40.73
CA VAL A 46 -3.25 0.36 -39.51
C VAL A 46 -4.13 -0.62 -38.75
N ALA A 47 -4.97 -1.39 -39.43
CA ALA A 47 -5.81 -2.42 -38.81
C ALA A 47 -4.97 -3.52 -38.15
N GLN A 48 -3.92 -4.00 -38.83
CA GLN A 48 -2.98 -4.98 -38.27
C GLN A 48 -2.23 -4.45 -37.05
N ALA A 49 -1.75 -3.19 -37.10
CA ALA A 49 -1.09 -2.54 -35.98
C ALA A 49 -2.02 -2.38 -34.77
N THR A 50 -3.28 -1.98 -35.01
CA THR A 50 -4.30 -1.84 -33.96
C THR A 50 -4.61 -3.18 -33.31
N ALA A 51 -4.84 -4.22 -34.11
CA ALA A 51 -5.08 -5.58 -33.61
C ALA A 51 -3.89 -6.12 -32.80
N ALA A 52 -2.65 -5.80 -33.20
CA ALA A 52 -1.45 -6.17 -32.46
C ALA A 52 -1.41 -5.48 -31.07
N VAL A 53 -1.75 -4.19 -30.99
CA VAL A 53 -1.82 -3.45 -29.72
C VAL A 53 -2.94 -4.00 -28.82
N ASP A 54 -4.11 -4.32 -29.38
CA ASP A 54 -5.22 -4.93 -28.65
C ASP A 54 -4.87 -6.32 -28.10
N ALA A 55 -4.09 -7.11 -28.86
CA ALA A 55 -3.57 -8.38 -28.39
C ALA A 55 -2.63 -8.22 -27.19
N LEU A 56 -1.80 -7.16 -27.16
CA LEU A 56 -0.94 -6.85 -26.01
C LEU A 56 -1.75 -6.38 -24.79
N HIS A 57 -2.79 -5.56 -24.99
CA HIS A 57 -3.73 -5.19 -23.92
C HIS A 57 -4.44 -6.41 -23.34
N THR A 58 -4.90 -7.32 -24.22
CA THR A 58 -5.53 -8.59 -23.84
C THR A 58 -4.55 -9.46 -23.04
N LEU A 59 -3.31 -9.58 -23.49
CA LEU A 59 -2.27 -10.32 -22.77
C LEU A 59 -2.02 -9.73 -21.37
N ASN A 60 -1.88 -8.41 -21.26
CA ASN A 60 -1.67 -7.74 -19.97
C ASN A 60 -2.85 -7.94 -19.01
N THR A 61 -4.08 -7.88 -19.54
CA THR A 61 -5.31 -8.04 -18.75
C THR A 61 -5.51 -9.48 -18.29
N THR A 62 -5.40 -10.45 -19.21
CA THR A 62 -5.60 -11.88 -18.93
C THR A 62 -4.56 -12.43 -17.97
N THR A 63 -3.30 -11.99 -18.09
CA THR A 63 -2.21 -12.40 -17.19
C THR A 63 -2.19 -11.62 -15.88
N GLY A 64 -3.11 -10.68 -15.70
CA GLY A 64 -3.29 -9.92 -14.46
C GLY A 64 -2.09 -9.05 -14.10
N GLN A 65 -1.44 -8.44 -15.10
CA GLN A 65 -0.28 -7.57 -14.87
C GLN A 65 -0.63 -6.39 -13.97
N ARG A 66 0.25 -6.11 -13.01
CA ARG A 66 0.03 -5.09 -11.98
C ARG A 66 1.32 -4.37 -11.64
N GLY A 67 1.17 -3.11 -11.23
CA GLY A 67 2.25 -2.33 -10.65
C GLY A 67 3.11 -1.64 -11.69
N ARG A 68 4.44 -1.68 -11.50
CA ARG A 68 5.42 -0.90 -12.27
C ARG A 68 6.44 -1.78 -13.01
N SER A 69 6.17 -3.07 -13.11
CA SER A 69 7.05 -4.05 -13.73
C SER A 69 6.19 -5.16 -14.31
N PHE A 70 6.60 -5.69 -15.46
CA PHE A 70 5.95 -6.84 -16.05
C PHE A 70 6.35 -8.13 -15.32
N SER A 71 5.37 -8.98 -15.04
CA SER A 71 5.54 -10.27 -14.38
C SER A 71 5.31 -11.42 -15.37
N LEU A 72 6.07 -12.51 -15.24
CA LEU A 72 5.90 -13.63 -16.16
C LEU A 72 4.51 -14.25 -15.96
N PRO A 73 3.75 -14.50 -17.04
CA PRO A 73 2.48 -15.21 -16.97
C PRO A 73 2.66 -16.57 -16.30
N VAL A 74 1.83 -16.86 -15.30
CA VAL A 74 1.82 -18.17 -14.64
C VAL A 74 0.87 -19.08 -15.41
N PRO A 75 1.31 -20.25 -15.92
CA PRO A 75 0.41 -21.18 -16.59
C PRO A 75 -0.74 -21.63 -15.69
N ASP A 76 -1.91 -21.79 -16.29
CA ASP A 76 -3.12 -22.24 -15.60
C ASP A 76 -2.89 -23.56 -14.87
N GLY A 77 -3.54 -23.71 -13.71
CA GLY A 77 -3.40 -24.90 -12.87
C GLY A 77 -2.10 -25.00 -12.05
N ARG A 78 -1.05 -24.18 -12.30
CA ARG A 78 0.17 -24.17 -11.45
C ARG A 78 -0.14 -23.80 -10.00
N HIS A 79 -1.16 -22.99 -9.79
CA HIS A 79 -1.64 -22.60 -8.48
C HIS A 79 -2.54 -23.64 -7.80
N ALA A 80 -3.16 -24.55 -8.55
CA ALA A 80 -4.25 -25.41 -8.05
C ALA A 80 -3.79 -26.37 -6.94
N ARG A 81 -2.54 -26.83 -7.01
CA ARG A 81 -1.96 -27.79 -6.04
C ARG A 81 -1.23 -27.12 -4.86
N ILE A 82 -1.19 -25.79 -4.82
CA ILE A 82 -0.43 -25.05 -3.82
C ILE A 82 -1.40 -24.41 -2.83
N PRO A 83 -1.44 -24.88 -1.57
CA PRO A 83 -2.25 -24.27 -0.53
C PRO A 83 -1.94 -22.79 -0.38
N ILE A 84 -2.97 -21.97 -0.18
CA ILE A 84 -2.79 -20.57 0.19
C ILE A 84 -2.08 -20.49 1.55
N TRP A 85 -1.34 -19.40 1.78
CA TRP A 85 -0.70 -19.19 3.08
C TRP A 85 -1.71 -18.84 4.17
N SER A 86 -1.34 -19.03 5.43
CA SER A 86 -2.16 -18.68 6.61
C SER A 86 -2.16 -17.18 6.95
N GLY A 87 -1.68 -16.33 6.04
CA GLY A 87 -1.43 -14.91 6.24
C GLY A 87 -0.02 -14.62 6.77
N ARG A 88 0.49 -13.40 6.50
CA ARG A 88 1.89 -12.99 6.75
C ARG A 88 2.43 -13.36 8.13
N THR A 89 1.77 -12.91 9.19
CA THR A 89 2.24 -13.09 10.57
C THR A 89 2.19 -14.56 10.99
N THR A 90 1.13 -15.26 10.62
CA THR A 90 0.95 -16.68 10.96
C THR A 90 1.95 -17.55 10.20
N TRP A 91 2.13 -17.30 8.91
CA TRP A 91 3.10 -17.99 8.06
C TRP A 91 4.55 -17.82 8.57
N LEU A 92 4.95 -16.59 8.97
CA LEU A 92 6.28 -16.36 9.55
C LEU A 92 6.48 -17.12 10.87
N ARG A 93 5.44 -17.18 11.72
CA ARG A 93 5.48 -17.95 12.97
C ARG A 93 5.60 -19.45 12.69
N GLN A 94 4.80 -19.96 11.75
CA GLN A 94 4.83 -21.36 11.32
C GLN A 94 6.21 -21.73 10.80
N LEU A 95 6.79 -20.88 9.96
CA LEU A 95 8.13 -21.08 9.44
C LEU A 95 9.18 -21.09 10.56
N ARG A 96 9.12 -20.15 11.51
CA ARG A 96 10.07 -20.11 12.63
C ARG A 96 10.04 -21.40 13.45
N GLN A 97 8.86 -21.96 13.67
CA GLN A 97 8.69 -23.24 14.36
C GLN A 97 9.12 -24.44 13.52
N ALA A 98 8.83 -24.44 12.22
CA ALA A 98 9.29 -25.49 11.32
C ALA A 98 10.81 -25.59 11.26
N LEU A 99 11.52 -24.45 11.36
CA LEU A 99 12.98 -24.41 11.36
C LEU A 99 13.62 -25.01 12.63
N THR A 100 12.88 -25.16 13.72
CA THR A 100 13.37 -25.82 14.94
C THR A 100 13.19 -27.33 14.92
N THR A 101 12.42 -27.88 13.97
CA THR A 101 12.30 -29.34 13.77
C THR A 101 13.57 -29.93 13.15
N ASP A 102 13.78 -31.25 13.25
CA ASP A 102 14.98 -31.89 12.69
C ASP A 102 15.06 -31.72 11.17
N THR A 103 13.92 -31.84 10.45
CA THR A 103 13.85 -31.55 9.02
C THR A 103 14.24 -30.11 8.69
N GLY A 104 13.83 -29.15 9.51
CA GLY A 104 14.18 -27.74 9.36
C GLY A 104 15.67 -27.47 9.61
N ARG A 105 16.22 -28.01 10.70
CA ARG A 105 17.64 -27.90 11.06
C ARG A 105 18.53 -28.53 9.98
N GLU A 106 18.13 -29.68 9.45
CA GLU A 106 18.82 -30.35 8.35
C GLU A 106 18.84 -29.51 7.07
N ALA A 107 17.71 -28.92 6.70
CA ALA A 107 17.63 -28.06 5.52
C ALA A 107 18.52 -26.80 5.66
N LEU A 108 18.57 -26.19 6.85
CA LEU A 108 19.46 -25.06 7.16
C LEU A 108 20.94 -25.45 7.05
N ARG A 109 21.32 -26.60 7.64
CA ARG A 109 22.69 -27.14 7.62
C ARG A 109 23.16 -27.40 6.19
N LYS A 110 22.36 -28.12 5.39
CA LYS A 110 22.65 -28.42 3.98
C LYS A 110 22.85 -27.15 3.12
N ASN A 111 22.21 -26.04 3.48
CA ASN A 111 22.29 -24.79 2.73
C ASN A 111 23.20 -23.73 3.36
N HIS A 112 23.86 -24.03 4.49
CA HIS A 112 24.75 -23.13 5.22
C HIS A 112 24.14 -21.73 5.43
N ILE A 113 22.96 -21.68 6.06
CA ILE A 113 22.23 -20.44 6.36
C ILE A 113 21.74 -20.45 7.81
N SER A 114 21.83 -19.31 8.50
CA SER A 114 21.28 -19.16 9.85
C SER A 114 19.77 -18.93 9.83
N ILE A 115 19.11 -19.27 10.94
CA ILE A 115 17.66 -19.06 11.13
C ILE A 115 17.29 -17.59 10.90
N ASP A 116 18.01 -16.65 11.50
CA ASP A 116 17.65 -15.22 11.41
C ASP A 116 17.80 -14.67 9.99
N ARG A 117 18.85 -15.06 9.25
CA ARG A 117 19.01 -14.66 7.84
C ARG A 117 17.90 -15.24 6.97
N LEU A 118 17.51 -16.49 7.21
CA LEU A 118 16.39 -17.09 6.49
C LEU A 118 15.09 -16.37 6.82
N MET A 119 14.82 -16.08 8.09
CA MET A 119 13.63 -15.35 8.53
C MET A 119 13.57 -13.93 7.95
N ALA A 120 14.70 -13.23 7.84
CA ALA A 120 14.78 -11.93 7.17
C ALA A 120 14.39 -12.02 5.69
N VAL A 121 14.90 -13.03 4.97
CA VAL A 121 14.53 -13.26 3.56
C VAL A 121 13.06 -13.67 3.43
N ALA A 122 12.55 -14.51 4.34
CA ALA A 122 11.15 -14.92 4.35
C ALA A 122 10.22 -13.71 4.58
N ALA A 123 10.56 -12.82 5.52
CA ALA A 123 9.83 -11.57 5.75
C ALA A 123 9.87 -10.64 4.52
N ALA A 124 11.00 -10.59 3.80
CA ALA A 124 11.10 -9.84 2.56
C ALA A 124 10.20 -10.40 1.46
N HIS A 125 10.14 -11.73 1.28
CA HIS A 125 9.18 -12.37 0.37
C HIS A 125 7.73 -12.06 0.77
N ALA A 126 7.40 -12.25 2.05
CA ALA A 126 6.06 -12.03 2.59
C ALA A 126 5.58 -10.58 2.44
N HIS A 127 6.49 -9.62 2.35
CA HIS A 127 6.14 -8.22 2.07
C HIS A 127 5.60 -8.02 0.65
N TYR A 128 6.20 -8.68 -0.34
CA TYR A 128 5.80 -8.59 -1.75
C TYR A 128 4.70 -9.58 -2.14
N ALA A 129 4.33 -10.49 -1.24
CA ALA A 129 3.24 -11.43 -1.46
C ALA A 129 1.89 -10.73 -1.34
N ASP A 130 0.94 -11.16 -2.16
CA ASP A 130 -0.46 -10.82 -1.99
C ASP A 130 -0.93 -11.18 -0.58
N SER A 131 -1.63 -10.25 0.07
CA SER A 131 -1.92 -10.35 1.49
C SER A 131 -2.91 -11.48 1.79
N ALA A 132 -3.86 -11.72 0.88
CA ALA A 132 -4.90 -12.72 1.04
C ALA A 132 -4.40 -14.13 0.68
N THR A 133 -3.67 -14.25 -0.43
CA THR A 133 -3.35 -15.57 -1.02
C THR A 133 -1.90 -16.02 -0.83
N GLY A 134 -0.97 -15.09 -0.57
CA GLY A 134 0.47 -15.37 -0.48
C GLY A 134 1.15 -15.50 -1.85
N ARG A 135 0.44 -15.19 -2.93
CA ARG A 135 0.89 -15.37 -4.32
C ARG A 135 1.46 -14.07 -4.89
N GLY A 136 1.93 -14.11 -6.14
CA GLY A 136 2.35 -12.92 -6.88
C GLY A 136 3.66 -12.30 -6.39
N VAL A 137 4.54 -13.09 -5.75
CA VAL A 137 5.87 -12.59 -5.36
C VAL A 137 6.75 -12.53 -6.61
N THR A 138 6.84 -11.33 -7.18
CA THR A 138 7.57 -11.04 -8.43
C THR A 138 8.84 -10.22 -8.18
N ALA A 139 9.19 -9.95 -6.92
CA ALA A 139 10.37 -9.19 -6.56
C ALA A 139 11.66 -9.91 -7.02
N SER A 140 12.57 -9.14 -7.62
CA SER A 140 13.87 -9.65 -8.03
C SER A 140 14.70 -10.10 -6.84
N ARG A 141 15.67 -10.99 -7.07
CA ARG A 141 16.60 -11.45 -6.01
C ARG A 141 17.39 -10.29 -5.40
N THR A 142 17.74 -9.28 -6.20
CA THR A 142 18.42 -8.06 -5.73
C THR A 142 17.52 -7.22 -4.85
N THR A 143 16.24 -7.08 -5.22
CA THR A 143 15.23 -6.37 -4.42
C THR A 143 14.99 -7.06 -3.08
N LEU A 144 14.88 -8.40 -3.09
CA LEU A 144 14.74 -9.19 -1.86
C LEU A 144 15.99 -9.10 -0.98
N ALA A 145 17.18 -9.18 -1.58
CA ALA A 145 18.45 -9.03 -0.90
C ALA A 145 18.58 -7.67 -0.20
N ALA A 146 18.30 -6.59 -0.93
CA ALA A 146 18.32 -5.22 -0.39
C ALA A 146 17.32 -5.06 0.76
N ARG A 147 16.08 -5.54 0.59
CA ARG A 147 15.04 -5.46 1.63
C ARG A 147 15.39 -6.26 2.89
N ALA A 148 15.99 -7.43 2.73
CA ALA A 148 16.37 -8.29 3.84
C ALA A 148 17.73 -7.90 4.47
N GLY A 149 18.49 -6.98 3.86
CA GLY A 149 19.83 -6.63 4.31
C GLY A 149 20.84 -7.78 4.14
N VAL A 150 20.68 -8.63 3.13
CA VAL A 150 21.54 -9.81 2.90
C VAL A 150 22.04 -9.89 1.46
N SER A 151 23.00 -10.77 1.20
CA SER A 151 23.49 -11.01 -0.17
C SER A 151 22.48 -11.77 -1.04
N VAL A 152 22.60 -11.63 -2.37
CA VAL A 152 21.81 -12.43 -3.33
C VAL A 152 22.05 -13.94 -3.17
N SER A 153 23.27 -14.34 -2.80
CA SER A 153 23.60 -15.75 -2.51
C SER A 153 22.80 -16.27 -1.32
N THR A 154 22.64 -15.45 -0.26
CA THR A 154 21.80 -15.76 0.91
C THR A 154 20.33 -15.92 0.52
N VAL A 155 19.80 -15.06 -0.38
CA VAL A 155 18.44 -15.21 -0.90
C VAL A 155 18.26 -16.53 -1.64
N ASN A 156 19.24 -16.93 -2.46
CA ASN A 156 19.19 -18.20 -3.18
C ASN A 156 19.23 -19.41 -2.22
N ARG A 157 20.07 -19.37 -1.17
CA ARG A 157 20.12 -20.39 -0.12
C ARG A 157 18.80 -20.48 0.64
N ALA A 158 18.26 -19.34 1.08
CA ALA A 158 16.96 -19.28 1.77
C ALA A 158 15.82 -19.84 0.90
N ARG A 159 15.77 -19.48 -0.38
CA ARG A 159 14.77 -20.01 -1.34
C ARG A 159 14.84 -21.53 -1.47
N ARG A 160 16.04 -22.14 -1.38
CA ARG A 160 16.18 -23.61 -1.37
C ARG A 160 15.57 -24.21 -0.11
N VAL A 161 15.86 -23.66 1.07
CA VAL A 161 15.29 -24.13 2.33
C VAL A 161 13.77 -23.97 2.35
N LEU A 162 13.24 -22.81 1.93
CA LEU A 162 11.79 -22.58 1.85
C LEU A 162 11.10 -23.58 0.91
N ARG A 163 11.75 -23.96 -0.19
CA ARG A 163 11.24 -24.99 -1.11
C ARG A 163 11.27 -26.39 -0.47
N THR A 164 12.34 -26.74 0.24
CA THR A 164 12.44 -28.01 0.98
C THR A 164 11.34 -28.14 2.04
N LEU A 165 11.00 -27.05 2.71
CA LEU A 165 9.91 -27.02 3.71
C LEU A 165 8.51 -26.92 3.09
N GLY A 166 8.41 -26.83 1.75
CA GLY A 166 7.13 -26.62 1.06
C GLY A 166 6.46 -25.28 1.40
N ALA A 167 7.20 -24.31 1.95
CA ALA A 167 6.69 -23.01 2.37
C ALA A 167 6.71 -21.96 1.25
N ALA A 168 7.49 -22.20 0.19
CA ALA A 168 7.52 -21.37 -1.00
C ALA A 168 7.77 -22.19 -2.27
N HIS A 169 7.07 -21.83 -3.35
CA HIS A 169 7.11 -22.52 -4.63
C HIS A 169 7.46 -21.54 -5.76
N GLU A 170 8.41 -21.94 -6.60
CA GLU A 170 8.74 -21.21 -7.83
C GLU A 170 7.79 -21.66 -8.94
N LEU A 171 6.88 -20.78 -9.32
CA LEU A 171 5.86 -21.08 -10.32
C LEU A 171 6.43 -20.97 -11.72
N VAL A 172 7.18 -19.90 -11.96
CA VAL A 172 7.85 -19.59 -13.22
C VAL A 172 9.25 -19.10 -12.91
N ARG A 173 10.25 -19.64 -13.60
CA ARG A 173 11.63 -19.19 -13.47
C ARG A 173 11.83 -17.89 -14.23
N GLY A 174 12.51 -16.94 -13.60
CA GLY A 174 12.86 -15.67 -14.22
C GLY A 174 13.70 -15.88 -15.48
N ARG A 175 13.34 -15.17 -16.54
CA ARG A 175 13.97 -15.28 -17.86
C ARG A 175 13.96 -13.93 -18.59
N ILE A 176 14.65 -13.90 -19.72
CA ILE A 176 14.54 -12.81 -20.69
C ILE A 176 13.14 -12.87 -21.30
N LEU A 177 12.51 -11.70 -21.48
CA LEU A 177 11.20 -11.59 -22.10
C LEU A 177 11.29 -11.92 -23.59
N THR A 178 10.26 -12.58 -24.13
CA THR A 178 10.10 -12.70 -25.58
C THR A 178 9.81 -11.33 -26.19
N HIS A 179 9.90 -11.20 -27.51
CA HIS A 179 9.57 -9.94 -28.18
C HIS A 179 8.14 -9.47 -27.86
N THR A 180 7.17 -10.39 -27.88
CA THR A 180 5.77 -10.10 -27.52
C THR A 180 5.62 -9.67 -26.06
N GLU A 181 6.28 -10.35 -25.11
CA GLU A 181 6.27 -9.97 -23.69
C GLU A 181 6.99 -8.65 -23.44
N PHE A 182 8.05 -8.35 -24.20
CA PHE A 182 8.77 -7.08 -24.14
C PHE A 182 7.84 -5.93 -24.55
N MET A 183 7.16 -6.06 -25.69
CA MET A 183 6.17 -5.07 -26.15
C MET A 183 5.02 -4.93 -25.15
N ALA A 184 4.54 -6.04 -24.59
CA ALA A 184 3.50 -6.02 -23.57
C ALA A 184 3.96 -5.30 -22.29
N ALA A 185 5.22 -5.48 -21.88
CA ALA A 185 5.81 -4.79 -20.74
C ALA A 185 5.94 -3.29 -20.99
N GLU A 186 6.40 -2.90 -22.17
CA GLU A 186 6.51 -1.50 -22.57
C GLU A 186 5.15 -0.81 -22.59
N LEU A 187 4.12 -1.48 -23.14
CA LEU A 187 2.74 -1.02 -23.08
C LEU A 187 2.20 -0.94 -21.64
N HIS A 188 2.55 -1.90 -20.77
CA HIS A 188 2.04 -1.97 -19.41
C HIS A 188 2.55 -0.84 -18.49
N HIS A 189 3.85 -0.55 -18.53
CA HIS A 189 4.48 0.38 -17.58
C HIS A 189 5.31 1.50 -18.24
N GLY A 190 5.22 1.66 -19.57
CA GLY A 190 5.79 2.78 -20.31
C GLY A 190 7.32 2.80 -20.36
N GLY A 191 7.97 1.64 -20.25
CA GLY A 191 9.43 1.56 -20.31
C GLY A 191 9.94 0.19 -20.71
N PRO A 192 11.21 0.10 -21.16
CA PRO A 192 11.78 -1.16 -21.60
C PRO A 192 12.04 -2.08 -20.41
N GLN A 193 11.60 -3.34 -20.52
CA GLN A 193 11.93 -4.40 -19.58
C GLN A 193 12.40 -5.63 -20.34
N HIS A 194 13.71 -5.92 -20.31
CA HIS A 194 14.26 -7.07 -21.02
C HIS A 194 14.19 -8.39 -20.23
N ARG A 195 14.02 -8.31 -18.90
CA ARG A 195 14.07 -9.48 -18.02
C ARG A 195 12.97 -9.39 -16.99
N ALA A 196 12.35 -10.52 -16.69
CA ALA A 196 11.44 -10.65 -15.57
C ALA A 196 12.00 -11.60 -14.51
N ALA A 197 11.72 -11.28 -13.24
CA ALA A 197 12.10 -12.12 -12.12
C ALA A 197 11.24 -13.39 -12.06
N SER A 198 11.74 -14.41 -11.34
CA SER A 198 10.92 -15.59 -11.05
C SER A 198 9.66 -15.20 -10.29
N VAL A 199 8.55 -15.87 -10.60
CA VAL A 199 7.28 -15.71 -9.88
C VAL A 199 7.18 -16.78 -8.81
N TRP A 200 6.96 -16.34 -7.58
CA TRP A 200 6.87 -17.21 -6.41
C TRP A 200 5.49 -17.13 -5.75
N ALA A 201 5.08 -18.26 -5.16
CA ALA A 201 3.96 -18.33 -4.23
C ALA A 201 4.42 -18.84 -2.88
N LEU A 202 3.92 -18.22 -1.82
CA LEU A 202 4.11 -18.64 -0.44
C LEU A 202 2.90 -19.48 -0.02
N SER A 203 3.15 -20.52 0.76
CA SER A 203 2.15 -21.52 1.13
C SER A 203 2.31 -21.95 2.58
N SER A 204 1.20 -22.37 3.18
CA SER A 204 1.14 -23.00 4.50
C SER A 204 0.63 -24.43 4.36
N PRO A 205 1.45 -25.38 3.87
CA PRO A 205 1.01 -26.77 3.75
C PRO A 205 0.73 -27.38 5.13
N ALA A 206 -0.08 -28.44 5.16
CA ALA A 206 -0.49 -29.10 6.42
C ALA A 206 0.71 -29.49 7.30
N ALA A 207 1.79 -30.00 6.69
CA ALA A 207 3.02 -30.31 7.42
C ALA A 207 3.62 -29.09 8.12
N LEU A 208 3.65 -27.92 7.47
CA LEU A 208 4.14 -26.67 8.07
C LEU A 208 3.21 -26.19 9.18
N VAL A 209 1.90 -26.25 8.97
CA VAL A 209 0.90 -25.85 9.98
C VAL A 209 0.99 -26.75 11.22
N ALA A 210 1.14 -28.07 11.03
CA ALA A 210 1.21 -29.06 12.09
C ALA A 210 2.40 -28.85 13.04
N THR A 211 3.50 -28.26 12.56
CA THR A 211 4.65 -27.94 13.44
C THR A 211 4.33 -26.87 14.49
N THR A 212 3.30 -26.05 14.27
CA THR A 212 3.01 -24.89 15.12
C THR A 212 2.09 -25.27 16.28
N PRO A 213 2.53 -25.09 17.55
CA PRO A 213 1.65 -25.26 18.69
C PRO A 213 0.43 -24.35 18.54
N ARG A 214 -0.78 -24.89 18.76
CA ARG A 214 -1.98 -24.07 18.88
C ARG A 214 -1.72 -23.06 19.97
N THR A 215 -1.72 -21.77 19.61
CA THR A 215 -1.69 -20.72 20.62
C THR A 215 -2.98 -20.89 21.42
N PRO A 216 -2.93 -21.17 22.73
CA PRO A 216 -4.14 -21.15 23.53
C PRO A 216 -4.79 -19.78 23.35
N PRO A 217 -6.12 -19.69 23.23
CA PRO A 217 -6.78 -18.40 23.16
C PRO A 217 -6.24 -17.57 24.32
N ARG A 218 -5.67 -16.40 24.02
CA ARG A 218 -5.20 -15.51 25.08
C ARG A 218 -6.38 -15.36 26.03
N PRO A 219 -6.22 -15.64 27.35
CA PRO A 219 -7.29 -15.34 28.28
C PRO A 219 -7.61 -13.86 28.07
N HIS A 220 -8.86 -13.58 27.69
CA HIS A 220 -9.34 -12.21 27.64
C HIS A 220 -9.01 -11.64 29.01
N ARG A 221 -8.00 -10.76 29.10
CA ARG A 221 -7.75 -10.01 30.33
C ARG A 221 -9.05 -9.26 30.54
N SER A 222 -9.85 -9.73 31.48
CA SER A 222 -11.05 -9.03 31.90
C SER A 222 -10.61 -7.60 32.14
N SER A 223 -11.22 -6.65 31.41
CA SER A 223 -10.79 -5.27 31.53
C SER A 223 -10.85 -4.89 33.01
N ARG A 224 -9.99 -3.98 33.47
CA ARG A 224 -10.06 -3.49 34.86
C ARG A 224 -11.48 -3.01 35.21
N ALA A 225 -12.27 -2.59 34.20
CA ALA A 225 -13.69 -2.28 34.35
C ALA A 225 -14.54 -3.54 34.62
N HIS A 226 -14.34 -4.65 33.91
CA HIS A 226 -15.04 -5.92 34.16
C HIS A 226 -14.74 -6.49 35.56
N THR A 227 -13.49 -6.45 35.98
CA THR A 227 -13.10 -6.85 37.35
C THR A 227 -13.64 -5.88 38.41
N ARG A 228 -13.75 -4.58 38.10
CA ARG A 228 -14.36 -3.59 39.00
C ARG A 228 -15.88 -3.75 39.10
N THR A 229 -16.58 -4.07 38.01
CA THR A 229 -18.02 -4.38 38.03
C THR A 229 -18.33 -5.67 38.77
N LEU A 230 -17.49 -6.70 38.64
CA LEU A 230 -17.63 -7.92 39.43
C LEU A 230 -17.37 -7.66 40.92
N ARG A 231 -16.37 -6.85 41.27
CA ARG A 231 -16.10 -6.44 42.66
C ARG A 231 -17.17 -5.51 43.25
N TYR A 232 -17.84 -4.71 42.43
CA TYR A 232 -18.98 -3.88 42.84
C TYR A 232 -20.21 -4.76 43.08
N ARG A 233 -20.52 -5.67 42.14
CA ARG A 233 -21.61 -6.65 42.29
C ARG A 233 -21.40 -7.58 43.49
N ALA A 234 -20.18 -8.03 43.75
CA ALA A 234 -19.86 -8.84 44.93
C ALA A 234 -19.99 -8.06 46.24
N ARG A 235 -19.72 -6.74 46.24
CA ARG A 235 -19.89 -5.87 47.42
C ARG A 235 -21.34 -5.42 47.67
N HIS A 236 -22.19 -5.47 46.64
CA HIS A 236 -23.60 -5.10 46.74
C HIS A 236 -24.57 -6.27 46.54
N ALA A 237 -24.07 -7.51 46.51
CA ALA A 237 -24.90 -8.69 46.59
C ALA A 237 -25.54 -8.72 47.99
N HIS A 238 -26.77 -8.23 48.09
CA HIS A 238 -27.56 -8.35 49.30
C HIS A 238 -27.94 -9.83 49.45
N PRO A 239 -27.69 -10.45 50.61
CA PRO A 239 -28.21 -11.78 50.86
C PRO A 239 -29.72 -11.64 50.97
N HIS A 240 -30.45 -12.09 49.96
CA HIS A 240 -31.86 -12.39 50.13
C HIS A 240 -31.93 -13.63 51.02
N THR A 241 -32.02 -13.41 52.33
CA THR A 241 -32.47 -14.41 53.29
C THR A 241 -33.91 -14.74 52.94
N THR A 242 -34.09 -15.81 52.19
CA THR A 242 -35.39 -16.47 52.03
C THR A 242 -35.67 -17.24 53.31
N THR A 243 -36.27 -16.56 54.27
CA THR A 243 -36.96 -17.18 55.40
C THR A 243 -38.30 -16.48 55.56
N ALA A 244 -39.35 -17.11 55.06
CA ALA A 244 -40.72 -16.83 55.48
C ALA A 244 -41.61 -18.04 55.16
N THR A 245 -41.71 -18.92 56.14
CA THR A 245 -42.82 -19.83 56.39
C THR A 245 -44.02 -19.02 56.89
N GLY A 246 -45.24 -19.35 56.43
CA GLY A 246 -46.51 -19.02 57.10
C GLY A 246 -47.45 -18.09 56.31
N THR A 247 -48.44 -18.62 55.60
CA THR A 247 -49.88 -18.80 55.97
C THR A 247 -50.84 -17.65 55.61
N ALA A 248 -51.80 -18.00 54.76
CA ALA A 248 -53.15 -17.48 54.47
C ALA A 248 -53.72 -16.27 55.25
N SER A 249 -54.37 -15.33 54.55
CA SER A 249 -55.79 -15.00 54.79
C SER A 249 -56.37 -14.01 53.75
N THR A 250 -57.34 -14.54 53.00
CA THR A 250 -58.63 -13.97 52.54
C THR A 250 -59.02 -12.56 53.02
N ARG A 251 -59.45 -11.70 52.08
CA ARG A 251 -60.39 -10.58 52.36
C ARG A 251 -61.69 -10.75 51.57
N PRO A 252 -62.87 -10.59 52.19
CA PRO A 252 -64.16 -10.88 51.57
C PRO A 252 -64.86 -9.63 51.01
N GLN A 253 -65.83 -9.92 50.14
CA GLN A 253 -66.95 -9.09 49.63
C GLN A 253 -67.84 -8.60 50.81
N VAL A 254 -68.81 -7.67 50.74
CA VAL A 254 -70.03 -7.58 49.89
C VAL A 254 -70.77 -6.27 50.26
N ARG A 255 -71.58 -5.74 49.31
CA ARG A 255 -72.97 -5.17 49.42
C ARG A 255 -73.04 -3.86 48.60
N GLY A 256 -73.84 -3.67 47.55
CA GLY A 256 -74.95 -4.42 46.95
C GLY A 256 -76.15 -3.47 46.80
N ARG A 257 -76.59 -3.17 45.56
CA ARG A 257 -78.02 -3.11 45.14
C ARG A 257 -78.17 -2.85 43.63
N ASP A 258 -79.07 -3.62 43.04
CA ASP A 258 -79.46 -3.72 41.62
C ASP A 258 -80.38 -2.59 41.10
N THR A 259 -80.40 -2.39 39.77
CA THR A 259 -81.55 -2.71 38.88
C THR A 259 -81.16 -2.62 37.38
N LEU A 260 -81.33 -3.73 36.65
CA LEU A 260 -81.82 -3.92 35.24
C LEU A 260 -81.24 -3.05 34.09
N SER A 261 -80.42 -3.60 33.17
CA SER A 261 -80.79 -4.25 31.87
C SER A 261 -80.35 -3.39 30.64
N PRO A 262 -80.29 -3.89 29.38
CA PRO A 262 -79.05 -4.41 28.76
C PRO A 262 -78.71 -3.79 27.37
N GLY A 263 -77.53 -4.08 26.81
CA GLY A 263 -77.35 -4.08 25.35
C GLY A 263 -76.05 -3.47 24.82
N SER A 264 -75.22 -4.34 24.26
CA SER A 264 -74.49 -4.24 22.98
C SER A 264 -73.82 -2.93 22.55
N SER A 265 -72.60 -3.12 22.03
CA SER A 265 -72.01 -2.40 20.89
C SER A 265 -71.08 -1.21 21.18
N VAL A 266 -69.80 -1.47 20.91
CA VAL A 266 -68.85 -0.69 20.08
C VAL A 266 -68.57 0.78 20.43
N GLN A 267 -67.29 0.98 20.80
CA GLN A 267 -66.38 2.12 20.57
C GLN A 267 -66.95 3.54 20.44
N GLU A 268 -66.60 4.33 21.47
CA GLU A 268 -66.09 5.71 21.41
C GLU A 268 -65.74 6.22 19.99
N PRO A 269 -66.21 7.43 19.64
CA PRO A 269 -65.32 8.57 19.89
C PRO A 269 -66.06 9.89 20.19
N HIS A 270 -65.53 10.73 21.08
CA HIS A 270 -65.29 12.16 20.80
C HIS A 270 -64.78 12.94 22.02
N LEU A 271 -63.65 13.62 21.80
CA LEU A 271 -63.40 15.04 22.06
C LEU A 271 -64.03 15.73 23.30
N SER A 272 -63.12 16.30 24.09
CA SER A 272 -63.04 17.74 24.41
C SER A 272 -63.37 18.20 25.83
N SER A 273 -62.47 19.08 26.29
CA SER A 273 -62.66 20.16 27.28
C SER A 273 -62.73 19.73 28.76
N GLY A 274 -61.97 20.31 29.68
CA GLY A 274 -61.07 21.47 29.62
C GLY A 274 -60.68 21.89 31.05
N SER A 275 -60.12 23.10 31.16
CA SER A 275 -59.72 23.83 32.38
C SER A 275 -58.24 23.70 32.75
N THR A 276 -57.32 24.57 32.30
CA THR A 276 -57.16 26.05 32.45
C THR A 276 -56.31 26.41 33.68
N HIS A 277 -55.38 27.35 33.46
CA HIS A 277 -54.57 28.14 34.40
C HIS A 277 -53.11 27.72 34.63
N GLN A 278 -52.25 27.93 33.62
CA GLN A 278 -50.87 28.37 33.90
C GLN A 278 -50.24 29.13 32.72
N ARG A 279 -50.77 30.32 32.44
CA ARG A 279 -50.05 31.38 31.70
C ARG A 279 -49.84 32.57 32.63
N ALA A 280 -48.64 32.67 33.19
CA ALA A 280 -48.01 33.94 33.52
C ALA A 280 -46.53 33.64 33.79
N ARG A 281 -45.62 34.40 33.15
CA ARG A 281 -44.14 34.30 33.19
C ARG A 281 -43.47 33.54 32.02
N ALA A 282 -44.05 33.56 30.82
CA ALA A 282 -43.24 33.35 29.61
C ALA A 282 -42.53 34.68 29.26
N ARG A 283 -41.24 34.79 29.61
CA ARG A 283 -40.39 35.88 29.10
C ARG A 283 -40.38 35.77 27.57
N THR A 284 -40.74 36.84 26.88
CA THR A 284 -40.63 37.00 25.43
C THR A 284 -39.16 36.92 25.00
N HIS A 285 -38.67 35.70 24.79
CA HIS A 285 -37.48 35.47 23.98
C HIS A 285 -37.88 35.64 22.52
N THR A 286 -37.63 36.82 21.97
CA THR A 286 -37.60 37.02 20.52
C THR A 286 -36.58 36.03 19.94
N PRO A 287 -36.97 35.05 19.10
CA PRO A 287 -36.01 34.13 18.52
C PRO A 287 -35.24 34.91 17.47
N THR A 288 -34.04 35.39 17.81
CA THR A 288 -33.07 35.81 16.81
C THR A 288 -32.86 34.63 15.88
N ARG A 289 -33.34 34.73 14.63
CA ARG A 289 -33.19 33.71 13.61
C ARG A 289 -31.71 33.65 13.23
N SER A 290 -30.93 32.94 14.03
CA SER A 290 -29.50 32.74 13.84
C SER A 290 -29.29 32.09 12.48
N GLN A 291 -28.48 32.71 11.63
CA GLN A 291 -28.13 32.12 10.34
C GLN A 291 -27.55 30.71 10.55
N PRO A 292 -27.88 29.74 9.68
CA PRO A 292 -27.36 28.37 9.81
C PRO A 292 -25.82 28.40 9.76
N ARG A 293 -25.18 27.70 10.70
CA ARG A 293 -23.72 27.67 10.82
C ARG A 293 -23.07 27.17 9.52
N PRO A 294 -21.88 27.64 9.13
CA PRO A 294 -21.19 27.16 7.92
C PRO A 294 -21.05 25.63 7.89
N ILE A 295 -21.26 25.03 6.73
CA ILE A 295 -21.26 23.57 6.58
C ILE A 295 -19.88 22.94 6.87
N SER A 296 -18.79 23.65 6.57
CA SER A 296 -17.41 23.26 6.90
C SER A 296 -17.22 23.13 8.41
N LEU A 297 -17.70 24.11 9.17
CA LEU A 297 -17.67 24.12 10.64
C LEU A 297 -18.49 22.97 11.22
N GLN A 298 -19.70 22.72 10.69
CA GLN A 298 -20.55 21.61 11.15
C GLN A 298 -19.89 20.24 10.86
N ARG A 299 -19.30 20.07 9.67
CA ARG A 299 -18.57 18.85 9.30
C ARG A 299 -17.31 18.66 10.14
N ALA A 300 -16.58 19.73 10.42
CA ALA A 300 -15.40 19.69 11.29
C ALA A 300 -15.78 19.29 12.72
N ALA A 301 -16.84 19.87 13.29
CA ALA A 301 -17.32 19.48 14.61
C ALA A 301 -17.75 18.00 14.67
N ALA A 302 -18.49 17.52 13.66
CA ALA A 302 -18.94 16.12 13.60
C ALA A 302 -17.79 15.14 13.46
N THR A 303 -16.86 15.43 12.55
CA THR A 303 -15.69 14.58 12.32
C THR A 303 -14.72 14.59 13.51
N LEU A 304 -14.60 15.72 14.22
CA LEU A 304 -13.84 15.82 15.47
C LEU A 304 -14.42 14.93 16.56
N VAL A 305 -15.73 15.00 16.81
CA VAL A 305 -16.40 14.15 17.83
C VAL A 305 -16.31 12.67 17.47
N ALA A 306 -16.44 12.33 16.18
CA ALA A 306 -16.28 10.94 15.72
C ALA A 306 -14.84 10.42 15.91
N ALA A 307 -13.83 11.25 15.67
CA ALA A 307 -12.43 10.88 15.86
C ALA A 307 -11.98 10.89 17.33
N ALA A 308 -12.65 11.69 18.17
CA ALA A 308 -12.39 11.79 19.60
C ALA A 308 -13.71 11.72 20.41
N PRO A 309 -14.28 10.52 20.61
CA PRO A 309 -15.58 10.34 21.27
C PRO A 309 -15.64 10.85 22.72
N ALA A 310 -14.49 11.00 23.37
CA ALA A 310 -14.37 11.59 24.70
C ALA A 310 -14.81 13.06 24.76
N LEU A 311 -14.83 13.74 23.60
CA LEU A 311 -15.25 15.14 23.46
C LEU A 311 -16.73 15.29 23.07
N ALA A 312 -17.50 14.19 23.04
CA ALA A 312 -18.92 14.23 22.69
C ALA A 312 -19.68 15.17 23.67
N PRO A 313 -20.41 16.18 23.15
CA PRO A 313 -21.15 17.10 24.02
C PRO A 313 -22.37 16.41 24.64
N HIS A 314 -22.76 16.83 25.84
CA HIS A 314 -23.94 16.29 26.53
C HIS A 314 -25.28 16.77 25.94
N HIS A 315 -25.28 17.89 25.20
CA HIS A 315 -26.48 18.49 24.64
C HIS A 315 -26.53 18.34 23.12
N HIS A 316 -25.82 19.20 22.40
CA HIS A 316 -25.89 19.28 20.95
C HIS A 316 -24.53 19.60 20.35
N ILE A 317 -24.33 19.15 19.12
CA ILE A 317 -23.08 19.33 18.37
C ILE A 317 -22.71 20.81 18.16
N GLY A 318 -23.70 21.70 18.17
CA GLY A 318 -23.51 23.15 18.05
C GLY A 318 -22.62 23.75 19.13
N THR A 319 -22.57 23.16 20.32
CA THR A 319 -21.64 23.59 21.38
C THR A 319 -20.17 23.42 20.96
N ILE A 320 -19.85 22.36 20.22
CA ILE A 320 -18.51 22.15 19.67
C ILE A 320 -18.23 23.17 18.55
N CYS A 321 -19.22 23.46 17.70
CA CYS A 321 -19.09 24.52 16.70
C CYS A 321 -18.79 25.88 17.35
N ASP A 322 -19.44 26.22 18.47
CA ASP A 322 -19.17 27.45 19.22
C ASP A 322 -17.77 27.48 19.80
N VAL A 323 -17.28 26.35 20.32
CA VAL A 323 -15.91 26.24 20.84
C VAL A 323 -14.87 26.42 19.75
N LEU A 324 -15.04 25.78 18.59
CA LEU A 324 -14.14 25.94 17.43
C LEU A 324 -14.15 27.37 16.90
N THR A 325 -15.33 27.99 16.82
CA THR A 325 -15.48 29.39 16.38
C THR A 325 -14.79 30.34 17.36
N ARG A 326 -15.00 30.17 18.67
CA ARG A 326 -14.38 30.99 19.71
C ARG A 326 -12.87 30.80 19.80
N ALA A 327 -12.37 29.61 19.47
CA ALA A 327 -10.95 29.34 19.38
C ALA A 327 -10.29 29.95 18.13
N GLY A 328 -11.06 30.53 17.20
CA GLY A 328 -10.54 31.15 15.98
C GLY A 328 -9.96 30.15 14.97
N ILE A 329 -10.38 28.88 15.03
CA ILE A 329 -9.85 27.83 14.15
C ILE A 329 -10.54 27.92 12.79
N ASP A 330 -9.76 28.15 11.75
CA ASP A 330 -10.26 28.11 10.38
C ASP A 330 -10.56 26.66 9.95
N THR A 331 -11.83 26.29 10.00
CA THR A 331 -12.32 24.96 9.63
C THR A 331 -12.33 24.67 8.12
N THR A 332 -12.00 25.65 7.27
CA THR A 332 -11.76 25.40 5.84
C THR A 332 -10.37 24.80 5.62
N ARG A 333 -9.42 25.18 6.46
CA ARG A 333 -8.04 24.70 6.49
C ARG A 333 -7.83 23.50 7.41
N TRP A 334 -8.48 23.52 8.57
CA TRP A 334 -8.37 22.48 9.59
C TRP A 334 -9.64 21.61 9.60
N SER A 335 -9.53 20.40 9.07
CA SER A 335 -10.63 19.43 9.17
C SER A 335 -10.78 18.94 10.63
N GLY A 336 -11.96 18.45 11.01
CA GLY A 336 -12.16 17.90 12.35
C GLY A 336 -11.23 16.74 12.69
N ARG A 337 -10.82 15.97 11.68
CA ARG A 337 -9.84 14.89 11.81
C ARG A 337 -8.43 15.43 12.06
N ASP A 338 -8.07 16.54 11.41
CA ASP A 338 -6.79 17.22 11.63
C ASP A 338 -6.69 17.79 13.03
N ILE A 339 -7.76 18.42 13.51
CA ILE A 339 -7.87 18.94 14.87
C ILE A 339 -7.70 17.80 15.89
N ALA A 340 -8.38 16.66 15.69
CA ALA A 340 -8.25 15.48 16.54
C ALA A 340 -6.82 14.91 16.54
N HIS A 341 -6.20 14.80 15.36
CA HIS A 341 -4.81 14.32 15.23
C HIS A 341 -3.83 15.26 15.93
N HIS A 342 -4.02 16.57 15.79
CA HIS A 342 -3.14 17.56 16.40
C HIS A 342 -3.26 17.57 17.93
N LEU A 343 -4.49 17.47 18.45
CA LEU A 343 -4.73 17.27 19.88
C LEU A 343 -4.08 15.97 20.38
N THR A 344 -4.22 14.87 19.63
CA THR A 344 -3.62 13.58 20.02
C THR A 344 -2.10 13.66 20.04
N ARG A 345 -1.49 14.30 19.03
CA ARG A 345 -0.04 14.49 18.96
C ARG A 345 0.47 15.35 20.10
N ASP A 346 -0.23 16.43 20.44
CA ASP A 346 0.09 17.28 21.59
C ASP A 346 -0.02 16.51 22.92
N THR A 347 -1.04 15.64 23.07
CA THR A 347 -1.16 14.74 24.24
C THR A 347 0.02 13.78 24.36
N ILE A 348 0.44 13.17 23.25
CA ILE A 348 1.60 12.26 23.23
C ILE A 348 2.90 13.04 23.54
N ALA A 349 3.09 14.22 22.95
CA ALA A 349 4.27 15.05 23.15
C ALA A 349 4.44 15.49 24.62
N ARG A 350 3.33 15.72 25.32
CA ARG A 350 3.31 16.04 26.76
C ARG A 350 3.37 14.79 27.65
N ASN A 351 3.47 13.60 27.06
CA ASN A 351 3.44 12.30 27.73
C ASN A 351 2.19 12.10 28.61
N TRP A 352 1.04 12.58 28.13
CA TRP A 352 -0.25 12.45 28.80
C TRP A 352 -1.05 11.30 28.20
N THR A 353 -1.96 10.74 28.98
CA THR A 353 -2.91 9.72 28.50
C THR A 353 -4.16 10.42 27.96
N TRP A 354 -4.62 10.00 26.77
CA TRP A 354 -5.86 10.52 26.20
C TRP A 354 -7.07 10.13 27.07
N PRO A 355 -7.92 11.07 27.48
CA PRO A 355 -9.02 10.81 28.39
C PRO A 355 -10.13 9.97 27.74
N THR A 356 -10.86 9.17 28.54
CA THR A 356 -12.08 8.49 28.08
C THR A 356 -13.32 9.31 28.39
N THR A 357 -14.45 8.99 27.75
CA THR A 357 -15.74 9.66 28.00
C THR A 357 -16.17 9.58 29.47
N ALA A 358 -15.76 8.54 30.21
CA ALA A 358 -16.06 8.38 31.63
C ALA A 358 -15.17 9.25 32.55
N ASP A 359 -13.99 9.67 32.07
CA ASP A 359 -13.03 10.44 32.87
C ASP A 359 -13.28 11.97 32.77
N LEU A 360 -14.06 12.41 31.79
CA LEU A 360 -14.30 13.82 31.46
C LEU A 360 -15.68 14.30 31.97
N HIS A 361 -15.66 15.05 33.08
CA HIS A 361 -16.86 15.71 33.62
C HIS A 361 -17.32 16.91 32.78
N SER A 362 -16.39 17.59 32.10
CA SER A 362 -16.70 18.73 31.22
C SER A 362 -15.94 18.61 29.88
N PRO A 363 -16.50 17.88 28.90
CA PRO A 363 -15.86 17.69 27.59
C PRO A 363 -15.63 19.01 26.84
N THR A 364 -16.60 19.93 26.94
CA THR A 364 -16.55 21.24 26.25
C THR A 364 -15.53 22.18 26.89
N GLY A 365 -15.45 22.20 28.23
CA GLY A 365 -14.46 23.00 28.96
C GLY A 365 -13.05 22.50 28.72
N TYR A 366 -12.86 21.18 28.74
CA TYR A 366 -11.59 20.55 28.41
C TYR A 366 -11.14 20.87 26.98
N LEU A 367 -12.04 20.76 25.98
CA LEU A 367 -11.74 21.11 24.61
C LEU A 367 -11.33 22.59 24.49
N THR A 368 -12.11 23.50 25.08
CA THR A 368 -11.82 24.95 25.07
C THR A 368 -10.43 25.23 25.66
N TRP A 369 -10.10 24.60 26.79
CA TRP A 369 -8.77 24.71 27.39
C TRP A 369 -7.69 24.19 26.44
N ARG A 370 -7.85 22.99 25.86
CA ARG A 370 -6.86 22.41 24.94
C ARG A 370 -6.59 23.27 23.71
N LEU A 371 -7.65 23.76 23.06
CA LEU A 371 -7.51 24.56 21.84
C LEU A 371 -6.73 25.85 22.09
N ARG A 372 -6.83 26.44 23.29
CA ARG A 372 -6.07 27.65 23.65
C ARG A 372 -4.57 27.41 23.85
N HIS A 373 -4.15 26.18 24.12
CA HIS A 373 -2.76 25.83 24.47
C HIS A 373 -2.00 25.16 23.32
N ILE A 374 -2.57 25.19 22.11
CA ILE A 374 -2.02 24.57 20.92
C ILE A 374 -1.89 25.66 19.86
N ASP A 375 -0.75 25.67 19.17
CA ASP A 375 -0.49 26.57 18.04
C ASP A 375 -1.20 26.03 16.78
N TRP A 376 -2.16 26.81 16.26
CA TRP A 376 -2.94 26.48 15.05
C TRP A 376 -2.49 27.26 13.80
N THR A 377 -1.43 28.08 13.92
CA THR A 377 -0.92 28.88 12.79
C THR A 377 -0.20 28.00 11.76
N ARG A 378 0.37 26.89 12.22
CA ARG A 378 1.07 25.89 11.41
C ARG A 378 0.16 25.26 10.35
N PRO A 379 0.73 24.75 9.24
CA PRO A 379 0.00 23.95 8.27
C PRO A 379 -0.77 22.81 8.94
N SER A 380 -1.98 22.56 8.45
CA SER A 380 -2.75 21.41 8.93
C SER A 380 -2.11 20.11 8.42
N PRO A 381 -2.27 18.98 9.12
CA PRO A 381 -1.80 17.68 8.66
C PRO A 381 -2.26 17.29 7.24
N THR A 382 -3.44 17.74 6.80
CA THR A 382 -3.91 17.53 5.43
C THR A 382 -3.18 18.41 4.42
N GLU A 383 -2.86 19.66 4.77
CA GLU A 383 -2.01 20.53 3.96
C GLU A 383 -0.59 19.97 3.82
N ASP A 384 0.03 19.54 4.92
CA ASP A 384 1.35 18.88 4.90
C ASP A 384 1.32 17.63 4.02
N ALA A 385 0.28 16.80 4.14
CA ALA A 385 0.11 15.62 3.33
C ALA A 385 -0.09 15.95 1.84
N HIS A 386 -0.77 17.05 1.53
CA HIS A 386 -0.96 17.55 0.18
C HIS A 386 0.36 18.07 -0.41
N THR A 387 1.09 18.91 0.32
CA THR A 387 2.42 19.41 -0.09
C THR A 387 3.39 18.26 -0.36
N ALA A 388 3.49 17.32 0.58
CA ALA A 388 4.34 16.14 0.41
C ALA A 388 3.86 15.25 -0.76
N ARG A 389 2.57 15.23 -1.08
CA ARG A 389 2.05 14.53 -2.28
C ARG A 389 2.48 15.24 -3.56
N GLN A 390 2.41 16.57 -3.60
CA GLN A 390 2.85 17.35 -4.75
C GLN A 390 4.35 17.21 -4.99
N GLU A 391 5.17 17.27 -3.94
CA GLU A 391 6.61 17.00 -4.01
C GLU A 391 6.89 15.60 -4.57
N ARG A 392 6.21 14.56 -4.05
CA ARG A 392 6.34 13.20 -4.57
C ARG A 392 5.92 13.06 -6.03
N LEU A 393 4.96 13.85 -6.50
CA LEU A 393 4.55 13.86 -7.91
C LEU A 393 5.62 14.55 -8.78
N ARG A 394 6.16 15.68 -8.33
CA ARG A 394 7.28 16.38 -8.99
C ARG A 394 8.51 15.47 -9.10
N GLU A 395 8.94 14.86 -8.00
CA GLU A 395 10.05 13.90 -8.01
C GLU A 395 9.82 12.73 -9.00
N ARG A 396 8.57 12.25 -9.12
CA ARG A 396 8.23 11.19 -10.06
C ARG A 396 8.33 11.68 -11.51
N ALA A 397 7.85 12.89 -11.78
CA ALA A 397 7.97 13.53 -13.09
C ALA A 397 9.44 13.75 -13.46
N ASP A 398 10.25 14.26 -12.53
CA ASP A 398 11.68 14.49 -12.74
C ASP A 398 12.44 13.19 -13.03
N ARG A 399 12.15 12.13 -12.28
CA ARG A 399 12.73 10.80 -12.53
C ARG A 399 12.27 10.23 -13.87
N ALA A 400 11.02 10.47 -14.29
CA ALA A 400 10.52 10.04 -15.58
C ALA A 400 11.21 10.80 -16.72
N ALA A 401 11.33 12.13 -16.61
CA ALA A 401 12.05 12.98 -17.56
C ALA A 401 13.53 12.60 -17.65
N ALA A 402 14.19 12.31 -16.53
CA ALA A 402 15.58 11.85 -16.51
C ALA A 402 15.75 10.49 -17.21
N ARG A 403 14.82 9.55 -17.01
CA ARG A 403 14.81 8.28 -17.76
C ARG A 403 14.59 8.50 -19.25
N HIS A 404 13.65 9.37 -19.61
CA HIS A 404 13.37 9.71 -21.00
C HIS A 404 14.60 10.29 -21.70
N ARG A 405 15.29 11.26 -21.08
CA ARG A 405 16.57 11.79 -21.59
C ARG A 405 17.62 10.70 -21.79
N ARG A 406 17.79 9.79 -20.82
CA ARG A 406 18.72 8.65 -20.95
C ARG A 406 18.34 7.73 -22.10
N HIS A 407 17.05 7.44 -22.28
CA HIS A 407 16.57 6.61 -23.39
C HIS A 407 16.81 7.31 -24.73
N GLN A 408 16.59 8.62 -24.83
CA GLN A 408 16.91 9.39 -26.04
C GLN A 408 18.41 9.33 -26.36
N THR A 409 19.30 9.49 -25.37
CA THR A 409 20.75 9.37 -25.57
C THR A 409 21.15 7.96 -26.04
N ILE A 410 20.58 6.90 -25.44
CA ILE A 410 20.86 5.51 -25.83
C ILE A 410 20.30 5.19 -27.22
N ALA A 411 19.12 5.72 -27.56
CA ALA A 411 18.47 5.56 -28.86
C ALA A 411 19.12 6.40 -29.97
N GLY A 412 19.98 7.38 -29.60
CA GLY A 412 20.72 8.22 -30.52
C GLY A 412 21.48 7.41 -31.57
N ALA A 413 21.40 7.85 -32.83
CA ALA A 413 22.04 7.16 -33.95
C ALA A 413 23.55 7.02 -33.75
N GLU A 414 24.20 8.04 -33.18
CA GLU A 414 25.63 8.05 -32.86
C GLU A 414 25.99 7.03 -31.77
N HIS A 415 25.19 6.93 -30.70
CA HIS A 415 25.41 5.96 -29.62
C HIS A 415 25.25 4.52 -30.13
N ARG A 416 24.24 4.27 -30.98
CA ARG A 416 24.06 2.98 -31.66
C ARG A 416 25.22 2.64 -32.59
N ALA A 417 25.70 3.61 -33.37
CA ALA A 417 26.85 3.44 -34.26
C ALA A 417 28.13 3.11 -33.48
N ALA A 418 28.39 3.83 -32.37
CA ALA A 418 29.54 3.58 -31.50
C ALA A 418 29.50 2.19 -30.84
N MET A 419 28.32 1.74 -30.38
CA MET A 419 28.15 0.40 -29.82
C MET A 419 28.37 -0.70 -30.86
N LEU A 420 27.83 -0.54 -32.08
CA LEU A 420 28.06 -1.48 -33.18
C LEU A 420 29.54 -1.55 -33.57
N ASP A 421 30.25 -0.42 -33.58
CA ASP A 421 31.67 -0.40 -33.87
C ASP A 421 32.49 -1.10 -32.78
N GLN A 422 32.12 -0.93 -31.51
CA GLN A 422 32.73 -1.67 -30.41
C GLN A 422 32.50 -3.19 -30.53
N CYS A 423 31.29 -3.63 -30.88
CA CYS A 423 31.01 -5.04 -31.15
C CYS A 423 31.84 -5.57 -32.32
N ARG A 424 31.98 -4.82 -33.41
CA ARG A 424 32.81 -5.19 -34.56
C ARG A 424 34.28 -5.35 -34.16
N ARG A 425 34.82 -4.44 -33.34
CA ARG A 425 36.20 -4.54 -32.81
C ARG A 425 36.39 -5.77 -31.93
N ALA A 426 35.45 -6.05 -31.03
CA ALA A 426 35.51 -7.23 -30.16
C ALA A 426 35.47 -8.54 -30.97
N LEU A 427 34.60 -8.61 -32.00
CA LEU A 427 34.51 -9.77 -32.89
C LEU A 427 35.78 -9.95 -33.75
N ARG A 428 36.43 -8.86 -34.17
CA ARG A 428 37.72 -8.91 -34.87
C ARG A 428 38.83 -9.44 -33.96
N ALA A 429 38.92 -8.94 -32.74
CA ALA A 429 39.90 -9.41 -31.75
C ALA A 429 39.72 -10.89 -31.40
N ALA A 430 38.47 -11.37 -31.30
CA ALA A 430 38.17 -12.78 -31.06
C ALA A 430 38.48 -13.70 -32.26
N ARG A 431 38.53 -13.16 -33.48
CA ARG A 431 38.85 -13.90 -34.72
C ARG A 431 40.34 -13.88 -35.07
N SER A 432 41.15 -13.09 -34.38
CA SER A 432 42.61 -13.14 -34.54
C SER A 432 43.14 -14.48 -33.99
N PRO A 433 43.88 -15.26 -34.79
CA PRO A 433 44.42 -16.54 -34.34
C PRO A 433 45.41 -16.31 -33.21
N ARG A 434 45.29 -17.11 -32.14
CA ARG A 434 46.22 -17.12 -31.01
C ARG A 434 47.63 -17.40 -31.56
N PRO A 435 48.67 -16.60 -31.19
CA PRO A 435 50.02 -16.85 -31.67
C PRO A 435 50.45 -18.26 -31.24
N THR A 436 50.98 -19.00 -32.20
CA THR A 436 51.55 -20.34 -32.00
C THR A 436 52.65 -20.26 -30.95
N PRO A 437 52.67 -21.17 -29.94
CA PRO A 437 53.74 -21.19 -28.96
C PRO A 437 55.07 -21.53 -29.67
N PRO A 438 56.20 -20.89 -29.28
CA PRO A 438 57.48 -21.15 -29.90
C PRO A 438 57.93 -22.61 -29.66
N PRO A 439 58.71 -23.21 -30.58
CA PRO A 439 59.14 -24.60 -30.45
C PRO A 439 60.05 -24.80 -29.24
N ARG A 440 59.82 -25.88 -28.49
CA ARG A 440 60.71 -26.35 -27.41
C ARG A 440 62.07 -26.68 -28.00
N GLN A 441 63.09 -25.95 -27.56
CA GLN A 441 64.48 -26.36 -27.75
C GLN A 441 64.73 -27.60 -26.88
N THR A 442 65.10 -28.69 -27.52
CA THR A 442 65.68 -29.86 -26.88
C THR A 442 67.15 -29.57 -26.59
N GLU A 443 67.52 -29.43 -25.32
CA GLU A 443 68.93 -29.41 -24.90
C GLU A 443 69.51 -30.83 -24.99
N PRO A 444 70.77 -30.98 -25.45
CA PRO A 444 71.46 -32.26 -25.46
C PRO A 444 72.18 -32.52 -24.13
N THR A 445 72.05 -33.77 -23.68
CA THR A 445 72.77 -34.41 -22.59
C THR A 445 74.29 -34.36 -22.79
N GLY A 446 75.06 -33.92 -21.77
CA GLY A 446 76.52 -34.01 -21.84
C GLY A 446 77.33 -33.43 -20.68
N THR A 447 77.35 -34.12 -19.53
CA THR A 447 78.55 -34.47 -18.73
C THR A 447 79.44 -33.40 -18.03
N ARG A 448 79.47 -33.55 -16.69
CA ARG A 448 80.61 -33.47 -15.72
C ARG A 448 80.92 -32.19 -14.92
N SER A 449 80.85 -32.41 -13.59
CA SER A 449 81.80 -32.05 -12.52
C SER A 449 82.15 -30.58 -12.24
N ALA A 450 81.73 -30.12 -11.05
CA ALA A 450 82.57 -29.89 -9.85
C ALA A 450 82.03 -28.72 -9.01
N GLY A 451 82.05 -28.86 -7.67
CA GLY A 451 82.02 -27.72 -6.75
C GLY A 451 80.82 -27.64 -5.79
N ILE A 452 80.91 -28.35 -4.67
CA ILE A 452 80.39 -27.92 -3.35
C ILE A 452 81.36 -26.80 -2.88
N PRO A 453 80.96 -25.69 -2.21
CA PRO A 453 80.32 -25.81 -0.89
C PRO A 453 79.35 -24.70 -0.42
N THR A 454 78.56 -25.07 0.60
CA THR A 454 78.05 -24.28 1.76
C THR A 454 77.60 -22.83 1.57
N SER A 455 76.38 -22.49 1.99
CA SER A 455 76.16 -21.90 3.33
C SER A 455 74.67 -21.58 3.58
N ASP A 456 74.27 -21.90 4.81
CA ASP A 456 73.33 -21.23 5.71
C ASP A 456 71.81 -21.10 5.47
N LYS A 457 71.13 -21.48 6.56
CA LYS A 457 69.76 -21.15 7.03
C LYS A 457 69.72 -19.66 7.48
N PRO A 458 68.63 -19.07 8.06
CA PRO A 458 67.34 -19.63 8.49
C PRO A 458 66.07 -18.78 8.18
N HIS A 459 64.95 -19.36 8.60
CA HIS A 459 63.63 -18.80 8.94
C HIS A 459 63.57 -17.39 9.59
N ALA A 460 62.47 -16.68 9.28
CA ALA A 460 61.59 -15.93 10.21
C ALA A 460 60.29 -15.64 9.43
N GLU A 461 59.08 -16.10 9.74
CA GLU A 461 58.23 -16.01 10.96
C GLU A 461 57.89 -14.59 11.43
N SER A 462 56.56 -14.36 11.59
CA SER A 462 55.88 -13.39 12.47
C SER A 462 55.99 -11.90 12.11
N GLY A 463 55.00 -11.02 12.32
CA GLY A 463 53.71 -11.05 13.01
C GLY A 463 53.04 -9.67 12.80
N VAL A 464 51.72 -9.60 12.71
CA VAL A 464 50.80 -9.10 13.76
C VAL A 464 50.93 -7.59 14.02
N ASP A 465 49.90 -6.85 13.60
CA ASP A 465 48.91 -6.25 14.51
C ASP A 465 47.54 -6.18 13.84
#